data_AF-A0A1B7W746-F1
#
_entry.id   AF-A0A1B7W746-F1
#
_cell.length_a   1.000
_cell.length_b   1.000
_cell.length_c   1.000
_cell.angle_alpha   90.00
_cell.angle_beta   90.00
_cell.angle_gamma   90.00
#
_symmetry.space_group_name_H-M   'P 1'
#
loop_
_entity.id
_entity.type
_entity.pdbx_description
1 polymer ?
#
loop_
_entity_poly.entity_id
_entity_poly.type
_entity_poly.pdbx_seq_one_letter_code
_entity_poly.pdbx_strand_id
1 'polypeptide(L)'
;DSITIIMMQKWVPLFQPYSIDWIKQGWGGTDIGPLKKHGTVLIGYTPDSQRYFDYHHTAIDTFDKVNKRELELGAAAISSMLYLLSEYGIGK
;
A
#
# COMPACT_ATOMS: atom_id res chain seq x y z
N ASP A 1 -8.45 -12.52 -1.34
CA ASP A 1 -9.61 -13.26 -0.84
C ASP A 1 -10.50 -12.31 -0.07
N SER A 2 -11.82 -12.49 -0.12
CA SER A 2 -12.79 -11.56 0.46
C SER A 2 -12.71 -11.50 1.99
N ILE A 3 -12.33 -12.60 2.66
CA ILE A 3 -12.24 -12.66 4.13
C ILE A 3 -11.04 -11.83 4.62
N THR A 4 -9.86 -12.00 4.00
CA THR A 4 -8.67 -11.21 4.34
C THR A 4 -8.92 -9.70 4.20
N ILE A 5 -9.62 -9.28 3.14
CA ILE A 5 -9.93 -7.86 2.92
C ILE A 5 -10.85 -7.31 4.03
N ILE A 6 -11.92 -8.03 4.37
CA ILE A 6 -12.86 -7.61 5.43
C ILE A 6 -12.13 -7.49 6.78
N MET A 7 -11.21 -8.40 7.08
CA MET A 7 -10.42 -8.34 8.31
C MET A 7 -9.52 -7.10 8.33
N MET A 8 -8.77 -6.86 7.26
CA MET A 8 -7.86 -5.71 7.17
C MET A 8 -8.61 -4.38 7.13
N GLN A 9 -9.83 -4.33 6.58
CA GLN A 9 -10.68 -3.13 6.60
C GLN A 9 -11.01 -2.64 8.00
N LYS A 10 -11.02 -3.53 9.01
CA LYS A 10 -11.21 -3.13 10.41
C LYS A 10 -10.08 -2.24 10.93
N TRP A 11 -8.91 -2.28 10.29
CA TRP A 11 -7.76 -1.47 10.67
C TRP A 11 -7.74 -0.10 10.02
N VAL A 12 -8.60 0.22 9.04
CA VAL A 12 -8.63 1.53 8.37
C VAL A 12 -8.61 2.71 9.36
N PRO A 13 -9.38 2.72 10.47
CA PRO A 13 -9.31 3.81 11.45
C PRO A 13 -7.90 4.05 12.05
N LEU A 14 -7.07 3.01 12.12
CA LEU A 14 -5.67 3.12 12.61
C LEU A 14 -4.76 3.80 11.59
N PHE A 15 -5.12 3.80 10.30
CA PHE A 15 -4.32 4.39 9.23
C PHE A 15 -4.80 5.76 8.75
N GLN A 16 -5.98 6.22 9.18
CA GLN A 16 -6.46 7.58 8.90
C GLN A 16 -5.46 8.69 9.27
N PRO A 17 -4.69 8.61 10.38
CA PRO A 17 -3.63 9.58 10.68
C PRO A 17 -2.53 9.66 9.60
N TYR A 18 -2.38 8.63 8.78
CA TYR A 18 -1.44 8.55 7.66
C TYR A 18 -2.10 8.79 6.29
N SER A 19 -3.33 9.31 6.27
CA SER A 19 -4.09 9.58 5.05
C SER A 19 -4.39 8.33 4.21
N ILE A 20 -4.60 7.18 4.86
CA ILE A 20 -5.11 5.97 4.21
C ILE A 20 -6.57 5.78 4.60
N ASP A 21 -7.46 6.11 3.67
CA ASP A 21 -8.91 6.08 3.92
C ASP A 21 -9.57 4.75 3.53
N TRP A 22 -8.83 3.87 2.84
CA TRP A 22 -9.40 2.65 2.29
C TRP A 22 -8.40 1.50 2.23
N ILE A 23 -8.93 0.30 2.44
CA ILE A 23 -8.33 -0.98 2.06
C ILE A 23 -9.39 -1.70 1.23
N LYS A 24 -9.07 -2.00 -0.03
CA LYS A 24 -10.04 -2.57 -0.98
C LYS A 24 -9.39 -3.58 -1.89
N GLN A 25 -10.21 -4.34 -2.61
CA GLN A 25 -9.72 -5.23 -3.64
C GLN A 25 -8.97 -4.43 -4.71
N GLY A 26 -7.78 -4.89 -5.06
CA GLY A 26 -6.91 -4.27 -6.05
C GLY A 26 -5.89 -5.28 -6.58
N TRP A 27 -4.74 -4.76 -6.99
CA TRP A 27 -3.66 -5.54 -7.57
C TRP A 27 -2.42 -5.46 -6.67
N GLY A 28 -1.54 -6.46 -6.79
CA GLY A 28 -0.18 -6.33 -6.27
C GLY A 28 0.67 -5.47 -7.20
N GLY A 29 1.86 -5.10 -6.75
CA GLY A 29 2.88 -4.49 -7.62
C GLY A 29 3.41 -5.48 -8.66
N THR A 30 4.01 -4.94 -9.72
CA THR A 30 4.63 -5.72 -10.82
C THR A 30 5.58 -6.79 -10.30
N ASP A 31 6.37 -6.46 -9.28
CA ASP A 31 7.39 -7.36 -8.70
C ASP A 31 6.78 -8.57 -7.97
N ILE A 32 5.63 -8.39 -7.32
CA ILE A 32 4.99 -9.43 -6.50
C ILE A 32 3.83 -10.13 -7.21
N GLY A 33 3.35 -9.60 -8.33
CA GLY A 33 2.26 -10.17 -9.13
C GLY A 33 2.42 -11.67 -9.41
N PRO A 34 3.61 -12.15 -9.82
CA PRO A 34 3.85 -13.58 -10.06
C PRO A 34 3.64 -14.47 -8.83
N LEU A 35 3.75 -13.96 -7.61
CA LEU A 35 3.58 -14.73 -6.38
C LEU A 35 2.13 -15.16 -6.15
N LYS A 36 1.16 -14.50 -6.79
CA LYS A 36 -0.27 -14.86 -6.69
C LYS A 36 -0.52 -16.33 -7.05
N LYS A 37 0.22 -16.87 -8.02
CA LYS A 37 0.07 -18.27 -8.47
C LYS A 37 0.44 -19.30 -7.40
N HIS A 38 1.16 -18.88 -6.37
CA HIS A 38 1.56 -19.70 -5.23
C HIS A 38 0.62 -19.53 -4.03
N GLY A 39 -0.51 -18.82 -4.19
CA GLY A 39 -1.47 -18.58 -3.11
C GLY A 39 -1.03 -17.50 -2.11
N THR A 40 0.05 -16.78 -2.40
CA THR A 40 0.55 -15.67 -1.58
C THR A 40 -0.44 -14.50 -1.58
N VAL A 41 -0.72 -13.94 -0.40
CA VAL A 41 -1.48 -12.69 -0.28
C VAL A 41 -0.62 -11.54 -0.79
N LEU A 42 -1.19 -10.74 -1.69
CA LEU A 42 -0.52 -9.57 -2.26
C LEU A 42 -1.17 -8.30 -1.74
N ILE A 43 -0.33 -7.32 -1.38
CA ILE A 43 -0.75 -6.00 -0.93
C ILE A 43 -0.02 -4.98 -1.79
N GLY A 44 -0.77 -4.07 -2.41
CA GLY A 44 -0.23 -2.94 -3.16
C GLY A 44 -0.48 -1.62 -2.42
N TYR A 45 0.54 -0.77 -2.35
CA TYR A 45 0.39 0.60 -1.89
C TYR A 45 0.04 1.50 -3.07
N THR A 46 -0.98 2.35 -2.93
CA THR A 46 -1.40 3.28 -3.99
C THR A 46 -1.06 4.71 -3.56
N PRO A 47 -0.02 5.34 -4.12
CA PRO A 47 0.27 6.76 -3.89
C PRO A 47 -0.75 7.65 -4.63
N ASP A 48 -0.65 8.96 -4.43
CA ASP A 48 -1.48 9.93 -5.17
C ASP A 48 -1.27 9.79 -6.68
N SER A 49 -2.34 9.41 -7.38
CA SER A 49 -2.32 9.20 -8.83
C SER A 49 -2.39 10.49 -9.63
N GLN A 50 -2.82 11.62 -9.04
CA GLN A 50 -3.08 12.86 -9.79
C GLN A 50 -1.80 13.42 -10.42
N ARG A 51 -0.66 13.28 -9.72
CA ARG A 51 0.64 13.78 -10.18
C ARG A 51 1.57 12.69 -10.71
N TYR A 52 1.23 11.42 -10.51
CA TYR A 52 2.12 10.30 -10.83
C TYR A 52 2.54 10.29 -12.31
N PHE A 53 1.57 10.42 -13.21
CA PHE A 53 1.82 10.36 -14.66
C PHE A 53 2.39 11.64 -15.26
N ASP A 54 2.46 12.74 -14.50
CA ASP A 54 3.20 13.93 -14.92
C ASP A 54 4.72 13.69 -14.91
N TYR A 55 5.20 12.79 -14.04
CA TYR A 55 6.62 12.49 -13.86
C TYR A 55 7.03 11.12 -14.39
N HIS A 56 6.17 10.11 -14.24
CA HIS A 56 6.49 8.71 -14.54
C HIS A 56 7.08 8.51 -15.94
N HIS A 57 8.26 7.88 -16.02
CA HIS A 57 9.00 7.61 -17.28
C HIS A 57 9.40 8.86 -18.07
N THR A 58 9.65 9.98 -17.38
CA THR A 58 10.18 11.20 -18.00
C THR A 58 11.54 11.58 -17.42
N ALA A 59 12.28 12.45 -18.10
CA ALA A 59 13.56 12.96 -17.59
C ALA A 59 13.41 13.86 -16.35
N ILE A 60 12.19 14.31 -16.02
CA ILE A 60 11.91 15.14 -14.85
C ILE A 60 11.55 14.34 -13.60
N ASP A 61 11.50 13.00 -13.69
CA ASP A 61 11.41 12.10 -12.53
C ASP A 61 12.70 12.17 -11.71
N THR A 62 12.73 13.13 -10.79
CA THR A 62 13.91 13.58 -10.07
C THR A 62 13.57 13.76 -8.59
N PHE A 63 14.58 13.64 -7.73
CA PHE A 63 14.36 13.61 -6.28
C PHE A 63 13.66 14.87 -5.74
N ASP A 64 13.84 16.03 -6.37
CA ASP A 64 13.16 17.27 -5.94
C ASP A 64 11.64 17.24 -6.16
N LYS A 65 11.10 16.25 -6.89
CA LYS A 65 9.65 16.04 -7.01
C LYS A 65 9.06 15.20 -5.87
N VAL A 66 9.92 14.54 -5.08
CA VAL A 66 9.51 13.72 -3.95
C VAL A 66 9.09 14.62 -2.79
N ASN A 67 7.83 14.52 -2.39
CA ASN A 67 7.36 15.19 -1.19
C ASN A 67 7.80 14.40 0.04
N LYS A 68 8.65 15.01 0.88
CA LYS A 68 9.17 14.38 2.10
C LYS A 68 8.06 13.85 3.02
N ARG A 69 6.98 14.62 3.20
CA ARG A 69 5.87 14.23 4.07
C ARG A 69 5.09 13.05 3.51
N GLU A 70 4.82 13.04 2.21
CA GLU A 70 4.14 11.90 1.56
C GLU A 70 5.01 10.62 1.66
N LEU A 71 6.32 10.74 1.47
CA LEU A 71 7.26 9.65 1.63
C LEU A 71 7.25 9.08 3.06
N GLU A 72 7.33 9.94 4.07
CA GLU A 72 7.33 9.55 5.49
C GLU A 72 5.99 8.93 5.91
N LEU A 73 4.86 9.50 5.47
CA LEU A 73 3.52 8.94 5.73
C LEU A 73 3.33 7.57 5.07
N GLY A 74 3.77 7.42 3.81
CA GLY A 74 3.74 6.13 3.12
C GLY A 74 4.59 5.07 3.83
N ALA A 75 5.79 5.44 4.29
CA ALA A 75 6.65 4.56 5.06
C ALA A 75 6.03 4.15 6.40
N ALA A 76 5.40 5.09 7.11
CA ALA A 76 4.69 4.83 8.35
C ALA A 76 3.49 3.90 8.14
N ALA A 77 2.72 4.10 7.07
CA ALA A 77 1.58 3.26 6.72
C ALA A 77 2.01 1.83 6.38
N ILE A 78 3.03 1.65 5.54
CA ILE A 78 3.56 0.31 5.20
C ILE A 78 4.09 -0.38 6.46
N SER A 79 4.88 0.31 7.28
CA SER A 79 5.46 -0.27 8.50
C SER A 79 4.38 -0.69 9.50
N SER A 80 3.36 0.16 9.71
CA SER A 80 2.23 -0.16 10.59
C SER A 80 1.43 -1.37 10.08
N MET A 81 1.24 -1.49 8.76
CA MET A 81 0.59 -2.65 8.16
C MET A 81 1.39 -3.94 8.38
N LEU A 82 2.71 -3.88 8.18
CA LEU A 82 3.59 -5.03 8.44
C LEU A 82 3.53 -5.46 9.90
N TYR A 83 3.53 -4.50 10.83
CA TYR A 83 3.38 -4.79 12.26
C TYR A 83 2.06 -5.52 12.55
N LEU A 84 0.92 -4.99 12.10
CA LEU A 84 -0.38 -5.62 12.33
C LEU A 84 -0.48 -7.03 11.71
N LEU A 85 0.11 -7.23 10.53
CA LEU A 85 0.19 -8.54 9.89
C LEU A 85 1.09 -9.51 10.66
N SER A 86 2.19 -9.03 11.23
CA SER A 86 3.09 -9.85 12.06
C SER A 86 2.39 -10.30 13.35
N GLU A 87 1.69 -9.38 14.02
CA GLU A 87 1.03 -9.67 15.30
C GLU A 87 -0.25 -10.51 15.18
N TYR A 88 -1.05 -10.24 14.15
CA TYR A 88 -2.40 -10.81 14.03
C TYR A 88 -2.57 -11.77 12.86
N GLY A 89 -1.56 -11.89 11.98
CA GLY A 89 -1.60 -12.78 10.82
C GLY A 89 -2.64 -12.37 9.78
N ILE A 90 -2.98 -13.34 8.92
CA ILE A 90 -3.93 -13.19 7.81
C ILE A 90 -5.13 -14.13 7.94
N GLY A 91 -5.75 -14.20 9.13
CA GLY A 91 -7.07 -14.84 9.34
C GLY A 91 -7.26 -16.23 8.73
N LYS A 92 -6.20 -17.03 8.62
CA LYS A 92 -6.18 -18.40 8.09
C LYS A 92 -5.76 -19.36 9.18
#